data_AF-A0A6P1ZPY3-F1
#
_entry.id   AF-A0A6P1ZPY3-F1
#
_cell.length_a   1.000
_cell.length_b   1.000
_cell.length_c   1.000
_cell.angle_alpha   90.00
_cell.angle_beta   90.00
_cell.angle_gamma   90.00
#
_symmetry.space_group_name_H-M   'P 1'
#
loop_
_entity.id
_entity.type
_entity.pdbx_description
1 polymer ?
#
loop_
_entity_poly.entity_id
_entity_poly.type
_entity_poly.pdbx_seq_one_letter_code
_entity_poly.pdbx_strand_id
1 'polypeptide(L)'
;MDTRLHCAIVAAPGGAMHISIFRAAAPILAAAIFLVLILISGSAQADQRWTYEPPRNFQADEAANIRKAPDLGSEILGSVARGQTMQVTARMGDFYEVPLIMGGVGYIHRLYLTPLGLLTTPAPPQEQPETRWQAMAYSPRSGSLGSAFNQYTLENAWNAALNACGRQDCRVTVNSEGGCVSMSQGSGNTVGFGSGAEGSAAERAARQDCKDRGGRGCSNVRTVCQR
;
A
#
# COMPACT_ATOMS: atom_id res chain seq x y z
N MET A 1 28.13 10.08 23.23
CA MET A 1 27.21 11.23 23.19
C MET A 1 25.79 10.67 23.16
N ASP A 2 25.34 10.23 24.33
CA ASP A 2 23.92 10.14 24.71
C ASP A 2 23.35 11.56 24.59
N THR A 3 22.10 11.85 24.22
CA THR A 3 20.93 11.63 25.09
C THR A 3 19.65 12.02 24.33
N ARG A 4 18.60 11.26 24.57
CA ARG A 4 17.19 11.40 24.19
C ARG A 4 16.63 12.83 24.40
N LEU A 5 15.71 13.29 23.54
CA LEU A 5 14.67 14.22 23.96
C LEU A 5 13.33 13.48 24.10
N HIS A 6 12.87 13.45 25.35
CA HIS A 6 11.56 12.98 25.75
C HIS A 6 10.48 14.01 25.40
N CYS A 7 9.29 13.47 25.18
CA CYS A 7 7.99 14.12 25.12
C CYS A 7 7.73 15.06 26.30
N ALA A 8 7.07 16.19 26.06
CA ALA A 8 6.18 16.84 27.04
C ALA A 8 5.22 17.79 26.33
N ILE A 9 4.05 17.28 25.93
CA ILE A 9 2.84 18.10 25.83
C ILE A 9 2.39 18.34 27.28
N VAL A 10 2.58 19.55 27.78
CA VAL A 10 1.90 20.04 28.98
C VAL A 10 0.83 21.02 28.51
N ALA A 11 -0.42 20.58 28.61
CA ALA A 11 -1.56 21.48 28.65
C ALA A 11 -1.71 21.98 30.10
N ALA A 12 -1.80 23.29 30.28
CA ALA A 12 -2.21 23.92 31.53
C ALA A 12 -3.17 25.10 31.23
N PRO A 13 -4.06 25.43 32.18
CA PRO A 13 -5.42 25.86 31.94
C PRO A 13 -5.60 27.39 31.99
N GLY A 14 -6.82 27.84 31.65
CA GLY A 14 -7.16 29.23 31.40
C GLY A 14 -6.77 30.26 32.48
N GLY A 15 -6.43 31.44 31.98
CA GLY A 15 -6.34 32.69 32.73
C GLY A 15 -6.68 33.83 31.77
N ALA A 16 -7.79 34.53 32.04
CA ALA A 16 -8.21 35.68 31.26
C ALA A 16 -7.37 36.92 31.60
N MET A 17 -7.33 37.83 30.62
CA MET A 17 -7.26 39.29 30.78
C MET A 17 -5.91 39.93 31.17
N HIS A 18 -5.23 40.51 30.18
CA HIS A 18 -5.12 41.97 30.09
C HIS A 18 -4.66 42.36 28.67
N ILE A 19 -5.51 43.13 27.97
CA ILE A 19 -5.20 43.75 26.68
C ILE A 19 -4.37 45.00 26.97
N SER A 20 -3.08 44.95 26.66
CA SER A 20 -2.24 46.15 26.55
C SER A 20 -1.94 46.37 25.08
N ILE A 21 -2.76 47.22 24.45
CA ILE A 21 -2.53 47.73 23.10
C ILE A 21 -1.37 48.71 23.18
N PHE A 22 -0.15 48.22 22.92
CA PHE A 22 0.94 49.10 22.50
C PHE A 22 0.77 49.38 21.00
N ARG A 23 0.13 50.51 20.70
CA ARG A 23 0.23 51.17 19.41
C ARG A 23 1.65 51.71 19.28
N ALA A 24 2.49 51.04 18.51
CA ALA A 24 3.70 51.60 17.94
C ALA A 24 3.75 51.29 16.45
N ALA A 25 3.92 52.34 15.68
CA ALA A 25 3.86 52.41 14.23
C ALA A 25 4.81 51.42 13.52
N ALA A 26 4.29 50.71 12.51
CA ALA A 26 4.89 50.48 11.18
C ALA A 26 4.16 49.34 10.44
N PRO A 27 3.04 49.60 9.73
CA PRO A 27 2.28 48.57 9.02
C PRO A 27 2.82 48.39 7.61
N ILE A 28 4.05 47.89 7.43
CA ILE A 28 4.60 47.68 6.06
C ILE A 28 5.23 46.30 5.86
N LEU A 29 5.63 45.58 6.92
CA LEU A 29 6.29 44.28 6.77
C LEU A 29 5.35 43.05 6.76
N ALA A 30 4.07 43.21 7.14
CA ALA A 30 3.11 42.10 7.16
C ALA A 30 2.45 41.81 5.79
N ALA A 31 2.50 42.75 4.84
CA ALA A 31 1.87 42.60 3.53
C ALA A 31 2.73 41.76 2.55
N ALA A 32 4.05 41.78 2.68
CA ALA A 32 4.95 41.08 1.75
C ALA A 32 5.00 39.56 1.99
N ILE A 33 4.85 39.09 3.24
CA ILE A 33 4.89 37.65 3.56
C ILE A 33 3.57 36.96 3.16
N PHE A 34 2.45 37.67 3.20
CA PHE A 34 1.17 37.17 2.69
C PHE A 34 1.10 37.16 1.15
N LEU A 35 1.83 38.05 0.46
CA LEU A 35 1.88 38.07 -1.01
C LEU A 35 2.76 36.96 -1.61
N VAL A 36 3.73 36.42 -0.86
CA VAL A 36 4.61 35.33 -1.34
C VAL A 36 3.97 33.94 -1.13
N LEU A 37 3.03 33.78 -0.19
CA LEU A 37 2.35 32.50 0.05
C LEU A 37 1.14 32.23 -0.87
N ILE A 38 0.64 33.22 -1.63
CA ILE A 38 -0.46 33.03 -2.59
C ILE A 38 0.06 32.55 -3.97
N LEU A 39 1.38 32.60 -4.22
CA LEU A 39 1.97 32.13 -5.48
C LEU A 39 2.21 30.60 -5.55
N ILE A 40 1.98 29.84 -4.48
CA ILE A 40 2.19 28.37 -4.47
C ILE A 40 0.86 27.58 -4.48
N SER A 41 -0.28 28.26 -4.66
CA SER A 41 -1.59 27.59 -4.79
C SER A 41 -2.16 27.65 -6.20
N GLY A 42 -1.29 27.76 -7.21
CA GLY A 42 -1.65 27.27 -8.54
C GLY A 42 -1.62 25.75 -8.48
N SER A 43 -2.71 25.13 -8.03
CA SER A 43 -2.92 23.70 -8.24
C SER A 43 -3.02 23.48 -9.74
N ALA A 44 -1.87 23.32 -10.40
CA ALA A 44 -1.78 22.46 -11.56
C ALA A 44 -2.22 21.08 -11.05
N GLN A 45 -3.52 20.85 -11.05
CA GLN A 45 -4.07 19.51 -11.09
C GLN A 45 -3.50 18.97 -12.40
N ALA A 46 -2.32 18.35 -12.34
CA ALA A 46 -1.87 17.49 -13.40
C ALA A 46 -3.00 16.50 -13.57
N ASP A 47 -3.76 16.64 -14.67
CA ASP A 47 -4.89 15.78 -14.98
C ASP A 47 -4.42 14.35 -14.75
N GLN A 48 -5.10 13.64 -13.85
CA GLN A 48 -4.76 12.28 -13.46
C GLN A 48 -4.78 11.41 -14.73
N ARG A 49 -3.61 11.17 -15.32
CA ARG A 49 -3.44 10.33 -16.51
C ARG A 49 -3.37 8.88 -16.08
N TRP A 50 -4.34 8.09 -16.55
CA TRP A 50 -4.43 6.66 -16.29
C TRP A 50 -3.95 5.90 -17.51
N THR A 51 -2.74 5.35 -17.46
CA THR A 51 -2.17 4.57 -18.57
C THR A 51 -2.73 3.14 -18.58
N TYR A 52 -2.95 2.60 -19.76
CA TYR A 52 -3.27 1.20 -20.01
C TYR A 52 -2.06 0.51 -20.62
N GLU A 53 -1.45 -0.36 -19.82
CA GLU A 53 -0.40 -1.27 -20.26
C GLU A 53 -0.83 -2.72 -19.90
N PRO A 54 -1.18 -3.56 -20.88
CA PRO A 54 -1.22 -3.29 -22.33
C PRO A 54 -2.40 -2.38 -22.75
N PRO A 55 -2.36 -1.77 -23.96
CA PRO A 55 -3.47 -0.99 -24.51
C PRO A 55 -4.77 -1.79 -24.59
N ARG A 56 -5.91 -1.11 -24.46
CA ARG A 56 -7.23 -1.76 -24.44
C ARG A 56 -8.04 -1.47 -25.69
N ASN A 57 -8.78 -2.45 -26.18
CA ASN A 57 -9.67 -2.27 -27.34
C ASN A 57 -10.98 -1.60 -26.93
N PHE A 58 -11.37 -0.57 -27.66
CA PHE A 58 -12.67 0.10 -27.55
C PHE A 58 -13.31 0.15 -28.93
N GLN A 59 -14.63 0.13 -28.97
CA GLN A 59 -15.42 0.33 -30.17
C GLN A 59 -16.13 1.68 -30.09
N ALA A 60 -16.16 2.39 -31.21
CA ALA A 60 -16.94 3.60 -31.32
C ALA A 60 -18.43 3.26 -31.52
N ASP A 61 -19.29 3.69 -30.60
CA ASP A 61 -20.74 3.46 -30.70
C ASP A 61 -21.39 4.34 -31.78
N GLU A 62 -20.73 5.46 -32.09
CA GLU A 62 -21.08 6.40 -33.15
C GLU A 62 -19.83 7.08 -33.73
N ALA A 63 -20.00 7.86 -34.80
CA ALA A 63 -18.88 8.58 -35.39
C ALA A 63 -18.41 9.72 -34.47
N ALA A 64 -17.10 9.83 -34.26
CA ALA A 64 -16.54 10.80 -33.31
C ALA A 64 -15.20 11.37 -33.78
N ASN A 65 -14.87 12.57 -33.31
CA ASN A 65 -13.64 13.26 -33.66
C ASN A 65 -12.50 12.88 -32.71
N ILE A 66 -11.32 12.64 -33.29
CA ILE A 66 -10.06 12.52 -32.58
C ILE A 66 -9.40 13.89 -32.61
N ARG A 67 -9.04 14.40 -31.43
CA ARG A 67 -8.58 15.77 -31.21
C ARG A 67 -7.14 15.83 -30.73
N LYS A 68 -6.52 16.99 -30.85
CA LYS A 68 -5.10 17.22 -30.50
C LYS A 68 -4.84 17.33 -29.00
N ALA A 69 -5.85 17.73 -28.23
CA ALA A 69 -5.79 17.83 -26.77
C ALA A 69 -7.08 17.28 -26.13
N PRO A 70 -7.07 16.90 -24.84
CA PRO A 70 -8.23 16.32 -24.14
C PRO A 70 -9.28 17.40 -23.80
N ASP A 71 -9.77 18.11 -24.82
CA ASP A 71 -10.80 19.13 -24.71
C ASP A 71 -11.63 19.21 -26.00
N LEU A 72 -12.84 19.75 -25.91
CA LEU A 72 -13.78 19.82 -27.05
C LEU A 72 -13.49 20.95 -28.05
N GLY A 73 -12.58 21.87 -27.73
CA GLY A 73 -12.22 23.03 -28.56
C GLY A 73 -10.96 22.81 -29.39
N SER A 74 -10.16 21.79 -29.10
CA SER A 74 -8.90 21.54 -29.78
C SER A 74 -9.07 21.03 -31.20
N GLU A 75 -8.03 21.26 -32.00
CA GLU A 75 -7.92 20.87 -33.39
C GLU A 75 -8.30 19.40 -33.61
N ILE A 76 -9.12 19.15 -34.63
CA ILE A 76 -9.52 17.81 -35.04
C ILE A 76 -8.40 17.22 -35.89
N LEU A 77 -7.77 16.15 -35.40
CA LEU A 77 -6.71 15.42 -36.10
C LEU A 77 -7.28 14.33 -37.02
N GLY A 78 -8.51 13.89 -36.76
CA GLY A 78 -9.18 12.86 -37.55
C GLY A 78 -10.54 12.49 -36.95
N SER A 79 -11.11 11.40 -37.45
CA SER A 79 -12.37 10.86 -36.93
C SER A 79 -12.36 9.34 -36.93
N VAL A 80 -13.23 8.76 -36.12
CA VAL A 80 -13.57 7.35 -36.09
C VAL A 80 -14.98 7.16 -36.62
N ALA A 81 -15.22 6.10 -37.39
CA ALA A 81 -16.57 5.69 -37.80
C ALA A 81 -17.25 4.80 -36.74
N ARG A 82 -18.58 4.81 -36.72
CA ARG A 82 -19.37 3.87 -35.90
C ARG A 82 -18.95 2.42 -36.15
N GLY A 83 -18.78 1.65 -35.08
CA GLY A 83 -18.38 0.24 -35.09
C GLY A 83 -16.88 0.00 -35.24
N GLN A 84 -16.08 1.05 -35.50
CA GLN A 84 -14.64 0.91 -35.64
C GLN A 84 -13.97 0.68 -34.28
N THR A 85 -13.03 -0.25 -34.25
CA THR A 85 -12.24 -0.60 -33.07
C THR A 85 -10.92 0.16 -33.05
N MET A 86 -10.49 0.60 -31.86
CA MET A 86 -9.21 1.26 -31.64
C MET A 86 -8.56 0.82 -30.34
N GLN A 87 -7.24 0.95 -30.27
CA GLN A 87 -6.48 0.75 -29.03
C GLN A 87 -6.41 2.06 -28.26
N VAL A 88 -6.87 2.02 -27.01
CA VAL A 88 -6.77 3.11 -26.05
C VAL A 88 -5.57 2.84 -25.14
N THR A 89 -4.65 3.80 -25.09
CA THR A 89 -3.38 3.72 -24.33
C THR A 89 -3.45 4.44 -22.99
N ALA A 90 -4.32 5.44 -22.85
CA ALA A 90 -4.50 6.14 -21.59
C ALA A 90 -5.88 6.81 -21.49
N ARG A 91 -6.20 7.32 -20.30
CA ARG A 91 -7.35 8.20 -20.03
C ARG A 91 -6.87 9.46 -19.31
N MET A 92 -7.34 10.62 -19.74
CA MET A 92 -7.17 11.91 -19.06
C MET A 92 -8.53 12.59 -18.96
N GLY A 93 -9.04 12.74 -17.74
CA GLY A 93 -10.39 13.26 -17.51
C GLY A 93 -11.46 12.46 -18.25
N ASP A 94 -12.17 13.12 -19.16
CA ASP A 94 -13.20 12.53 -20.01
C ASP A 94 -12.73 12.14 -21.41
N PHE A 95 -11.42 12.11 -21.64
CA PHE A 95 -10.83 11.74 -22.92
C PHE A 95 -9.98 10.47 -22.82
N TYR A 96 -10.05 9.68 -23.88
CA TYR A 96 -9.18 8.54 -24.12
C TYR A 96 -8.09 8.93 -25.10
N GLU A 97 -6.86 8.51 -24.80
CA GLU A 97 -5.71 8.65 -25.68
C GLU A 97 -5.63 7.46 -26.63
N VAL A 98 -5.44 7.75 -27.92
CA VAL A 98 -5.34 6.77 -28.99
C VAL A 98 -4.11 7.06 -29.86
N PRO A 99 -3.30 6.05 -30.22
CA PRO A 99 -2.18 6.24 -31.13
C PRO A 99 -2.69 6.49 -32.56
N LEU A 100 -2.06 7.42 -33.27
CA LEU A 100 -2.41 7.74 -34.65
C LEU A 100 -1.54 6.93 -35.62
N ILE A 101 -2.11 6.56 -36.78
CA ILE A 101 -1.42 5.77 -37.81
C ILE A 101 -0.17 6.50 -38.34
N MET A 102 -0.22 7.83 -38.43
CA MET A 102 0.91 8.67 -38.86
C MET A 102 1.93 8.95 -37.74
N GLY A 103 1.78 8.32 -36.57
CA GLY A 103 2.56 8.62 -35.37
C GLY A 103 1.93 9.71 -34.50
N GLY A 104 2.33 9.75 -33.23
CA GLY A 104 1.75 10.62 -32.21
C GLY A 104 0.47 10.05 -31.60
N VAL A 105 -0.20 10.86 -30.77
CA VAL A 105 -1.43 10.49 -30.07
C VAL A 105 -2.52 11.53 -30.32
N GLY A 106 -3.77 11.08 -30.26
CA GLY A 106 -4.94 11.93 -30.27
C GLY A 106 -5.90 11.56 -29.13
N TYR A 107 -6.90 12.41 -28.92
CA TYR A 107 -7.83 12.32 -27.81
C TYR A 107 -9.26 12.25 -28.29
N ILE A 108 -10.02 11.27 -27.80
CA ILE A 108 -11.42 11.06 -28.15
C ILE A 108 -12.26 11.04 -26.88
N HIS A 109 -13.40 11.73 -26.91
CA HIS A 109 -14.27 11.85 -25.75
C HIS A 109 -14.90 10.49 -25.40
N ARG A 110 -14.88 10.13 -24.12
CA ARG A 110 -15.25 8.79 -23.63
C ARG A 110 -16.69 8.38 -23.89
N LEU A 111 -17.60 9.33 -24.07
CA LEU A 111 -19.02 9.03 -24.36
C LEU A 111 -19.23 8.31 -25.69
N TYR A 112 -18.27 8.41 -26.61
CA TYR A 112 -18.37 7.79 -27.93
C TYR A 112 -17.79 6.39 -27.99
N LEU A 113 -17.11 5.94 -26.93
CA LEU A 113 -16.38 4.68 -26.91
C LEU A 113 -16.90 3.75 -25.84
N THR A 114 -17.28 2.54 -26.25
CA THR A 114 -17.56 1.43 -25.35
C THR A 114 -16.32 0.52 -25.29
N PRO A 115 -15.85 0.13 -24.09
CA PRO A 115 -14.80 -0.85 -23.97
C PRO A 115 -15.30 -2.15 -24.61
N LEU A 116 -14.59 -2.61 -25.63
CA LEU A 116 -14.76 -3.98 -26.08
C LEU A 116 -14.08 -4.80 -25.00
N GLY A 117 -14.92 -5.26 -24.05
CA GLY A 117 -14.52 -6.21 -23.02
C GLY A 117 -13.58 -7.19 -23.68
N LEU A 118 -12.35 -7.24 -23.16
CA LEU A 118 -11.37 -8.19 -23.66
C LEU A 118 -12.11 -9.54 -23.68
N LEU A 119 -12.08 -10.26 -24.82
CA LEU A 119 -11.80 -11.68 -24.68
C LEU A 119 -10.46 -11.70 -23.98
N THR A 120 -10.50 -11.55 -22.65
CA THR A 120 -9.34 -11.77 -21.84
C THR A 120 -9.05 -13.21 -22.14
N THR A 121 -8.01 -13.49 -22.91
CA THR A 121 -7.05 -14.43 -22.35
C THR A 121 -6.84 -13.85 -20.96
N PRO A 122 -7.38 -14.47 -19.89
CA PRO A 122 -7.08 -13.99 -18.56
C PRO A 122 -5.57 -13.81 -18.56
N ALA A 123 -5.07 -12.69 -18.01
CA ALA A 123 -3.67 -12.68 -17.60
C ALA A 123 -3.42 -14.07 -17.00
N PRO A 124 -2.45 -14.85 -17.52
CA PRO A 124 -2.28 -16.26 -17.15
C PRO A 124 -2.51 -16.31 -15.65
N PRO A 125 -3.49 -17.10 -15.15
CA PRO A 125 -4.05 -16.92 -13.81
C PRO A 125 -2.89 -16.55 -12.93
N GLN A 126 -2.87 -15.31 -12.39
CA GLN A 126 -1.78 -14.92 -11.50
C GLN A 126 -1.67 -16.09 -10.57
N GLU A 127 -0.56 -16.83 -10.68
CA GLU A 127 -0.41 -18.12 -10.03
C GLU A 127 -0.30 -17.72 -8.58
N GLN A 128 -1.46 -17.58 -7.92
CA GLN A 128 -1.54 -17.11 -6.55
C GLN A 128 -0.70 -18.13 -5.83
N PRO A 129 0.40 -17.73 -5.17
CA PRO A 129 1.36 -18.67 -4.66
C PRO A 129 0.57 -19.72 -3.90
N GLU A 130 0.60 -20.95 -4.41
CA GLU A 130 -0.17 -22.07 -3.86
C GLU A 130 0.20 -22.22 -2.38
N THR A 131 1.47 -21.92 -2.15
CA THR A 131 2.14 -21.65 -0.90
C THR A 131 1.55 -20.43 -0.18
N ARG A 132 0.93 -20.66 0.98
CA ARG A 132 0.41 -19.60 1.85
C ARG A 132 1.42 -19.20 2.91
N TRP A 133 1.35 -17.94 3.33
CA TRP A 133 2.16 -17.41 4.41
C TRP A 133 1.55 -17.74 5.78
N GLN A 134 2.44 -17.97 6.74
CA GLN A 134 2.14 -18.03 8.16
C GLN A 134 3.07 -17.08 8.93
N ALA A 135 2.75 -16.81 10.18
CA ALA A 135 3.62 -16.04 11.07
C ALA A 135 3.28 -16.31 12.53
N MET A 136 4.24 -16.09 13.41
CA MET A 136 4.02 -16.00 14.85
C MET A 136 4.55 -14.68 15.37
N ALA A 137 3.81 -14.09 16.32
CA ALA A 137 4.21 -12.92 17.06
C ALA A 137 4.18 -13.18 18.56
N TYR A 138 5.18 -12.67 19.28
CA TYR A 138 5.35 -12.95 20.69
C TYR A 138 5.66 -11.66 21.47
N SER A 139 5.01 -11.52 22.63
CA SER A 139 5.29 -10.49 23.63
C SER A 139 6.18 -11.08 24.73
N PRO A 140 7.45 -10.65 24.86
CA PRO A 140 8.34 -11.19 25.89
C PRO A 140 7.93 -10.79 27.32
N ARG A 141 7.18 -9.70 27.49
CA ARG A 141 6.76 -9.23 28.82
C ARG A 141 5.57 -10.01 29.35
N SER A 142 4.60 -10.30 28.50
CA SER A 142 3.35 -10.95 28.91
C SER A 142 3.28 -12.43 28.58
N GLY A 143 4.18 -12.94 27.74
CA GLY A 143 4.08 -14.29 27.19
C GLY A 143 2.99 -14.44 26.13
N SER A 144 2.31 -13.36 25.73
CA SER A 144 1.25 -13.42 24.72
C SER A 144 1.82 -13.90 23.38
N LEU A 145 1.16 -14.90 22.78
CA LEU A 145 1.54 -15.51 21.51
C LEU A 145 0.37 -15.39 20.51
N GLY A 146 0.60 -14.66 19.43
CA GLY A 146 -0.28 -14.61 18.27
C GLY A 146 0.29 -15.41 17.10
N SER A 147 -0.59 -15.88 16.22
CA SER A 147 -0.18 -16.59 15.01
C SER A 147 -1.16 -16.35 13.88
N ALA A 148 -0.68 -16.38 12.65
CA ALA A 148 -1.46 -16.35 11.43
C ALA A 148 -1.09 -17.53 10.52
N PHE A 149 -2.06 -17.97 9.72
CA PHE A 149 -1.89 -19.01 8.70
C PHE A 149 -2.79 -18.73 7.51
N ASN A 150 -2.51 -19.43 6.40
CA ASN A 150 -3.27 -19.34 5.16
C ASN A 150 -3.40 -17.92 4.61
N GLN A 151 -2.35 -17.11 4.78
CA GLN A 151 -2.33 -15.74 4.29
C GLN A 151 -1.75 -15.66 2.89
N TYR A 152 -2.32 -14.79 2.07
CA TYR A 152 -1.88 -14.61 0.68
C TYR A 152 -0.56 -13.84 0.57
N THR A 153 -0.23 -13.01 1.55
CA THR A 153 0.98 -12.20 1.57
C THR A 153 1.67 -12.28 2.93
N LEU A 154 3.00 -12.06 2.94
CA LEU A 154 3.77 -11.90 4.18
C LEU A 154 3.18 -10.80 5.07
N GLU A 155 2.78 -9.66 4.49
CA GLU A 155 2.21 -8.55 5.24
C GLU A 155 0.90 -8.94 5.96
N ASN A 156 0.02 -9.69 5.29
CA ASN A 156 -1.21 -10.19 5.92
C ASN A 156 -0.90 -11.18 7.06
N ALA A 157 0.07 -12.08 6.88
CA ALA A 157 0.55 -12.96 7.94
C ALA A 157 1.11 -12.19 9.14
N TRP A 158 1.95 -11.20 8.88
CA TRP A 158 2.56 -10.37 9.89
C TRP A 158 1.50 -9.64 10.71
N ASN A 159 0.62 -8.89 10.03
CA ASN A 159 -0.41 -8.08 10.67
C ASN A 159 -1.41 -8.96 11.43
N ALA A 160 -1.84 -10.09 10.86
CA ALA A 160 -2.73 -11.03 11.55
C ALA A 160 -2.07 -11.65 12.80
N ALA A 161 -0.77 -11.99 12.75
CA ALA A 161 -0.06 -12.53 13.91
C ALA A 161 0.08 -11.49 15.03
N LEU A 162 0.41 -10.23 14.70
CA LEU A 162 0.45 -9.14 15.68
C LEU A 162 -0.93 -8.87 16.30
N ASN A 163 -1.97 -8.80 15.47
CA ASN A 163 -3.34 -8.59 15.93
C ASN A 163 -3.81 -9.71 16.85
N ALA A 164 -3.53 -10.96 16.49
CA ALA A 164 -3.83 -12.13 17.32
C ALA A 164 -3.04 -12.16 18.63
N CYS A 165 -1.84 -11.57 18.66
CA CYS A 165 -1.02 -11.47 19.86
C CYS A 165 -1.58 -10.42 20.84
N GLY A 166 -2.17 -9.34 20.33
CA GLY A 166 -3.04 -8.44 21.10
C GLY A 166 -2.35 -7.55 22.14
N ARG A 167 -1.01 -7.46 22.13
CA ARG A 167 -0.23 -6.56 23.01
C ARG A 167 0.59 -5.57 22.21
N GLN A 168 0.83 -4.40 22.79
CA GLN A 168 1.61 -3.33 22.16
C GLN A 168 3.08 -3.71 21.93
N ASP A 169 3.60 -4.68 22.67
CA ASP A 169 4.98 -5.12 22.59
C ASP A 169 5.16 -6.46 21.87
N CYS A 170 4.09 -6.94 21.22
CA CYS A 170 4.18 -8.06 20.30
C CYS A 170 5.09 -7.71 19.12
N ARG A 171 5.97 -8.65 18.77
CA ARG A 171 6.78 -8.59 17.54
C ARG A 171 6.68 -9.93 16.82
N VAL A 172 6.71 -9.90 15.48
CA VAL A 172 6.83 -11.14 14.70
C VAL A 172 8.21 -11.76 14.97
N THR A 173 8.21 -13.03 15.35
CA THR A 173 9.42 -13.78 15.70
C THR A 173 9.79 -14.81 14.66
N VAL A 174 8.81 -15.31 13.90
CA VAL A 174 9.03 -16.23 12.78
C VAL A 174 7.90 -16.08 11.77
N ASN A 175 8.24 -16.17 10.49
CA ASN A 175 7.32 -16.29 9.37
C ASN A 175 7.97 -17.20 8.32
N SER A 176 7.16 -17.71 7.41
CA SER A 176 7.65 -18.47 6.27
C SER A 176 6.58 -18.53 5.17
N GLU A 177 7.07 -18.56 3.94
CA GLU A 177 6.26 -18.89 2.77
C GLU A 177 6.10 -20.40 2.74
N GLY A 178 4.91 -20.90 3.06
CA GLY A 178 4.61 -22.33 3.04
C GLY A 178 5.04 -23.10 4.27
N GLY A 179 4.68 -24.38 4.35
CA GLY A 179 5.04 -25.23 5.48
C GLY A 179 4.48 -24.72 6.82
N CYS A 180 5.30 -24.77 7.86
CA CYS A 180 4.90 -24.53 9.24
C CYS A 180 5.88 -23.62 9.98
N VAL A 181 5.35 -22.91 10.97
CA VAL A 181 6.10 -22.17 11.99
C VAL A 181 5.79 -22.72 13.38
N SER A 182 6.78 -22.71 14.27
CA SER A 182 6.68 -23.28 15.61
C SER A 182 7.37 -22.41 16.64
N MET A 183 6.87 -22.47 17.87
CA MET A 183 7.49 -21.91 19.06
C MET A 183 7.74 -23.01 20.08
N SER A 184 8.92 -23.02 20.69
CA SER A 184 9.27 -23.86 21.83
C SER A 184 9.65 -23.02 23.03
N GLN A 185 9.51 -23.59 24.23
CA GLN A 185 9.87 -22.93 25.49
C GLN A 185 10.64 -23.90 26.38
N GLY A 186 11.66 -23.39 27.07
CA GLY A 186 12.48 -24.11 28.03
C GLY A 186 12.57 -23.38 29.36
N SER A 187 13.49 -23.85 30.21
CA SER A 187 13.79 -23.28 31.53
C SER A 187 14.02 -21.77 31.48
N GLY A 188 13.57 -21.04 32.49
CA GLY A 188 13.83 -19.59 32.59
C GLY A 188 13.04 -18.75 31.59
N ASN A 189 11.93 -19.28 31.04
CA ASN A 189 11.14 -18.65 29.98
C ASN A 189 11.94 -18.38 28.69
N THR A 190 13.03 -19.12 28.47
CA THR A 190 13.73 -19.08 27.19
C THR A 190 12.81 -19.65 26.13
N VAL A 191 12.59 -18.88 25.07
CA VAL A 191 11.74 -19.26 23.93
C VAL A 191 12.59 -19.40 22.69
N GLY A 192 12.23 -20.36 21.84
CA GLY A 192 12.81 -20.54 20.52
C GLY A 192 11.74 -20.62 19.45
N PHE A 193 12.07 -20.23 18.23
CA PHE A 193 11.18 -20.20 17.09
C PHE A 193 11.84 -20.86 15.89
N GLY A 194 11.03 -21.47 15.03
CA GLY A 194 11.55 -22.15 13.85
C GLY A 194 10.48 -22.39 12.80
N SER A 195 10.93 -22.57 11.57
CA SER A 195 10.07 -22.93 10.44
C SER A 195 10.55 -24.21 9.77
N GLY A 196 9.68 -24.84 8.98
CA GLY A 196 10.02 -26.03 8.20
C GLY A 196 8.89 -26.43 7.26
N ALA A 197 9.22 -27.24 6.25
CA ALA A 197 8.24 -27.72 5.26
C ALA A 197 7.07 -28.51 5.91
N GLU A 198 7.33 -29.15 7.05
CA GLU A 198 6.36 -29.92 7.83
C GLU A 198 6.42 -29.51 9.31
N GLY A 199 5.37 -29.84 10.07
CA GLY A 199 5.28 -29.52 11.50
C GLY A 199 6.49 -30.05 12.28
N SER A 200 6.89 -31.30 12.04
CA SER A 200 8.01 -31.91 12.75
C SER A 200 9.34 -31.18 12.52
N ALA A 201 9.55 -30.63 11.33
CA ALA A 201 10.74 -29.85 10.98
C ALA A 201 10.74 -28.50 11.70
N ALA A 202 9.61 -27.79 11.68
CA ALA A 202 9.44 -26.52 12.41
C ALA A 202 9.62 -26.70 13.92
N GLU A 203 9.11 -27.78 14.51
CA GLU A 203 9.30 -28.12 15.92
C GLU A 203 10.75 -28.44 16.29
N ARG A 204 11.47 -29.15 15.42
CA ARG A 204 12.91 -29.41 15.61
C ARG A 204 13.70 -28.09 15.58
N ALA A 205 13.41 -27.23 14.60
CA ALA A 205 14.04 -25.92 14.48
C ALA A 205 13.76 -25.04 15.70
N ALA A 206 12.50 -24.96 16.16
CA ALA A 206 12.14 -24.16 17.33
C ALA A 206 12.77 -24.68 18.63
N ARG A 207 12.85 -26.00 18.81
CA ARG A 207 13.56 -26.59 19.96
C ARG A 207 15.05 -26.34 19.91
N GLN A 208 15.65 -26.37 18.71
CA GLN A 208 17.07 -26.06 18.54
C GLN A 208 17.35 -24.59 18.87
N ASP A 209 16.60 -23.65 18.31
CA ASP A 209 16.73 -22.21 18.61
C ASP A 209 16.54 -21.93 20.12
N CYS A 210 15.62 -22.64 20.79
CA CYS A 210 15.46 -22.54 22.24
C CYS A 210 16.71 -22.99 23.01
N LYS A 211 17.35 -24.10 22.60
CA LYS A 211 18.58 -24.61 23.20
C LYS A 211 19.76 -23.71 22.93
N ASP A 212 19.86 -23.17 21.72
CA ASP A 212 20.93 -22.26 21.30
C ASP A 212 20.89 -20.96 22.12
N ARG A 213 19.70 -20.56 22.58
CA ARG A 213 19.48 -19.45 23.51
C ARG A 213 19.68 -19.83 24.99
N GLY A 214 20.23 -21.02 25.28
CA GLY A 214 20.54 -21.51 26.62
C GLY A 214 19.35 -22.13 27.37
N GLY A 215 18.22 -22.37 26.70
CA GLY A 215 17.06 -23.03 27.28
C GLY A 215 17.34 -24.51 27.56
N ARG A 216 16.98 -24.99 28.75
CA ARG A 216 17.00 -26.43 29.09
C ARG A 216 15.58 -26.99 29.07
N GLY A 217 15.41 -28.25 28.70
CA GLY A 217 14.09 -28.89 28.63
C GLY A 217 13.14 -28.27 27.59
N CYS A 218 13.68 -27.72 26.49
CA CYS A 218 12.91 -27.07 25.43
C CYS A 218 11.87 -28.02 24.83
N SER A 219 10.58 -27.69 25.00
CA SER A 219 9.45 -28.41 24.44
C SER A 219 8.64 -27.51 23.51
N ASN A 220 7.94 -28.12 22.53
CA ASN A 220 7.08 -27.37 21.63
C ASN A 220 5.87 -26.80 22.40
N VAL A 221 5.56 -25.53 22.17
CA VAL A 221 4.40 -24.84 22.74
C VAL A 221 3.28 -24.75 21.71
N ARG A 222 3.60 -24.36 20.47
CA ARG A 222 2.63 -24.18 19.40
C ARG A 222 3.28 -24.34 18.05
N THR A 223 2.57 -24.99 17.14
CA THR A 223 2.93 -25.10 15.72
C THR A 223 1.73 -24.71 14.87
N VAL A 224 1.97 -23.98 13.79
CA VAL A 224 0.95 -23.53 12.86
C VAL A 224 1.45 -23.79 11.45
N CYS A 225 0.62 -24.46 10.65
CA CYS A 225 0.95 -24.88 9.29
C CYS A 225 -0.03 -24.26 8.28
N GLN A 226 0.42 -24.14 7.03
CA GLN A 226 -0.50 -23.95 5.91
C GLN A 226 -1.50 -25.13 5.86
N ARG A 227 -2.78 -24.84 5.66
CA ARG A 227 -3.86 -25.81 5.46
C ARG A 227 -4.44 -25.67 4.07
#